data_AF-A0A2L1KCT4-F1
#
_entry.id   AF-A0A2L1KCT4-F1
#
_cell.length_a   1.000
_cell.length_b   1.000
_cell.length_c   1.000
_cell.angle_alpha   90.00
_cell.angle_beta   90.00
_cell.angle_gamma   90.00
#
_symmetry.space_group_name_H-M   'P 1'
#
loop_
_entity.id
_entity.type
_entity.pdbx_description
1 polymer ?
#
loop_
_entity_poly.entity_id
_entity_poly.type
_entity_poly.pdbx_seq_one_letter_code
_entity_poly.pdbx_strand_id
1 'polypeptide(L)'
;MDKATLIYLIKFIFRPKDQLSKLSLGLLSLGMTGLVGGWGLNIVFSKSFVKRYIDVIDGVSLTYQKYSDIAQIISFIFIVAGFILWCICVYFALRDLNKRDIALIRAYGFENTDPHAAEKILSTREKAKILHVDFKAFDSRIKNNNLSNASYIRQTIQDRIHHTGATTAYVAALGSVPYLYMVGSFMTDGHLALKLFDFDRDKKVFHPLDAPPTNAKIVKFYNGQIIYDSKCVPSNNGNVIGLAISFTMEVLEKDLPAEFIGHTLHAQLNTGFRFDNLPEEDEQEKIVRELSYIISELKKQANEVHLFVSAQASVVLRLGTLYQEGLHGVINIWHWNSIANKYEWCIKVTSKNVS
;
A
#
# COMPACT_ATOMS: atom_id res chain seq x y z
N MET A 1 14.35 -15.72 -22.74
CA MET A 1 13.51 -15.90 -21.54
C MET A 1 14.10 -15.05 -20.44
N ASP A 2 13.35 -14.10 -19.90
CA ASP A 2 13.89 -13.11 -18.97
C ASP A 2 14.29 -13.79 -17.64
N LYS A 3 15.32 -13.28 -16.96
CA LYS A 3 15.84 -13.83 -15.69
C LYS A 3 14.73 -13.89 -14.63
N ALA A 4 13.80 -12.94 -14.69
CA ALA A 4 12.58 -12.90 -13.90
C ALA A 4 11.65 -14.09 -14.13
N THR A 5 11.44 -14.46 -15.40
CA THR A 5 10.57 -15.58 -15.79
C THR A 5 11.15 -16.92 -15.34
N LEU A 6 12.47 -17.10 -15.46
CA LEU A 6 13.18 -18.30 -15.01
C LEU A 6 13.10 -18.48 -13.48
N ILE A 7 13.39 -17.42 -12.71
CA ILE A 7 13.32 -17.45 -11.24
C ILE A 7 11.90 -17.72 -10.76
N TYR A 8 10.90 -17.20 -11.48
CA TYR A 8 9.48 -17.45 -11.18
C TYR A 8 9.09 -18.92 -11.41
N LEU A 9 9.47 -19.50 -12.56
CA LEU A 9 9.25 -20.93 -12.84
C LEU A 9 9.90 -21.82 -11.77
N ILE A 10 11.12 -21.47 -11.34
CA ILE A 10 11.82 -22.18 -10.27
C ILE A 10 11.05 -22.06 -8.94
N LYS A 11 10.62 -20.85 -8.53
CA LYS A 11 9.83 -20.69 -7.29
C LYS A 11 8.49 -21.42 -7.33
N PHE A 12 7.85 -21.48 -8.49
CA PHE A 12 6.61 -22.21 -8.70
C PHE A 12 6.78 -23.73 -8.53
N ILE A 13 7.91 -24.27 -8.99
CA ILE A 13 8.29 -25.68 -8.84
C ILE A 13 8.64 -26.01 -7.38
N PHE A 14 9.37 -25.14 -6.67
CA PHE A 14 9.92 -25.45 -5.34
C PHE A 14 9.06 -24.98 -4.15
N ARG A 15 8.14 -24.04 -4.32
CA ARG A 15 7.24 -23.54 -3.25
C ARG A 15 5.84 -23.21 -3.79
N PRO A 16 5.01 -24.23 -4.11
CA PRO A 16 3.65 -24.01 -4.60
C PRO A 16 2.76 -23.39 -3.51
N LYS A 17 2.33 -22.13 -3.71
CA LYS A 17 1.34 -21.49 -2.83
C LYS A 17 -0.10 -21.85 -3.19
N ASP A 18 -0.36 -22.12 -4.47
CA ASP A 18 -1.69 -22.35 -5.03
C ASP A 18 -2.10 -23.84 -4.98
N GLN A 19 -3.41 -24.12 -4.83
CA GLN A 19 -3.94 -25.49 -4.74
C GLN A 19 -3.71 -26.28 -6.03
N LEU A 20 -3.81 -25.63 -7.19
CA LEU A 20 -3.54 -26.22 -8.51
C LEU A 20 -2.07 -26.62 -8.68
N SER A 21 -1.13 -25.78 -8.23
CA SER A 21 0.30 -26.09 -8.24
C SER A 21 0.63 -27.27 -7.33
N LYS A 22 0.01 -27.33 -6.14
CA LYS A 22 0.16 -28.44 -5.20
C LYS A 22 -0.39 -29.74 -5.78
N LEU A 23 -1.53 -29.68 -6.45
CA LEU A 23 -2.13 -30.83 -7.14
C LEU A 23 -1.22 -31.33 -8.28
N SER A 24 -0.71 -30.42 -9.12
CA SER A 24 0.20 -30.77 -10.22
C SER A 24 1.48 -31.43 -9.71
N LEU A 25 2.12 -30.86 -8.69
CA LEU A 25 3.30 -31.45 -8.06
C LEU A 25 2.99 -32.77 -7.35
N GLY A 26 1.81 -32.89 -6.73
CA GLY A 26 1.32 -34.13 -6.13
C GLY A 26 1.17 -35.24 -7.17
N LEU A 27 0.52 -34.96 -8.30
CA LEU A 27 0.35 -35.91 -9.41
C LEU A 27 1.69 -36.31 -10.03
N LEU A 28 2.58 -35.35 -10.26
CA LEU A 28 3.94 -35.62 -10.74
C LEU A 28 4.72 -36.49 -9.74
N SER A 29 4.63 -36.20 -8.44
CA SER A 29 5.30 -36.99 -7.41
C SER A 29 4.75 -38.40 -7.31
N LEU A 30 3.42 -38.59 -7.32
CA LEU A 30 2.75 -39.90 -7.26
C LEU A 30 3.08 -40.75 -8.48
N GLY A 31 3.10 -40.13 -9.67
CA GLY A 31 3.52 -40.78 -10.90
C GLY A 31 4.99 -41.20 -10.86
N MET A 32 5.89 -40.33 -10.38
CA MET A 32 7.32 -40.65 -10.23
C MET A 32 7.57 -41.73 -9.18
N THR A 33 6.92 -41.68 -8.00
CA THR A 33 7.04 -42.74 -6.98
C THR A 33 6.46 -44.07 -7.46
N GLY A 34 5.42 -44.02 -8.29
CA GLY A 34 4.85 -45.20 -8.92
C GLY A 34 5.76 -45.83 -9.97
N LEU A 35 6.50 -45.03 -10.75
CA LEU A 35 7.51 -45.52 -11.70
C LEU A 35 8.77 -46.08 -11.02
N VAL A 36 9.19 -45.50 -9.89
CA VAL A 36 10.37 -45.96 -9.11
C VAL A 36 10.03 -47.14 -8.17
N GLY A 37 8.79 -47.63 -8.20
CA GLY A 37 8.40 -48.93 -7.62
C GLY A 37 7.83 -48.90 -6.20
N GLY A 38 7.34 -47.76 -5.72
CA GLY A 38 6.81 -47.62 -4.35
C GLY A 38 5.31 -47.32 -4.28
N TRP A 39 4.44 -48.31 -4.51
CA TRP A 39 3.06 -48.26 -4.00
C TRP A 39 2.99 -49.07 -2.70
N GLY A 40 3.19 -48.41 -1.57
CA GLY A 40 2.93 -49.00 -0.25
C GLY A 40 1.56 -48.58 0.26
N LEU A 41 0.52 -49.37 0.01
CA LEU A 41 -0.76 -49.23 0.72
C LEU A 41 -0.63 -49.92 2.08
N ASN A 42 -0.45 -49.14 3.14
CA ASN A 42 -0.44 -49.68 4.50
C ASN A 42 -1.89 -49.71 5.03
N ILE A 43 -2.59 -50.83 4.80
CA ILE A 43 -3.93 -51.04 5.33
C ILE A 43 -3.79 -51.54 6.76
N VAL A 44 -4.01 -50.66 7.74
CA VAL A 44 -3.97 -51.00 9.16
C VAL A 44 -5.32 -51.59 9.57
N PHE A 45 -5.39 -52.91 9.72
CA PHE A 45 -6.56 -53.58 10.28
C PHE A 45 -6.62 -53.39 11.80
N SER A 46 -7.81 -53.18 12.35
CA SER A 46 -7.99 -53.08 13.80
C SER A 46 -7.75 -54.44 14.48
N LYS A 47 -7.24 -54.43 15.72
CA LYS A 47 -6.98 -55.67 16.50
C LYS A 47 -8.24 -56.53 16.68
N SER A 48 -9.43 -55.92 16.70
CA SER A 48 -10.71 -56.64 16.80
C SER A 48 -11.13 -57.32 15.50
N PHE A 49 -10.73 -56.78 14.34
CA PHE A 49 -11.00 -57.36 13.03
C PHE A 49 -10.14 -58.61 12.77
N VAL A 50 -8.84 -58.53 13.05
CA VAL A 50 -7.88 -59.63 12.87
C VAL A 50 -8.25 -60.84 13.72
N LYS A 51 -8.68 -60.62 14.97
CA LYS A 51 -9.04 -61.70 15.90
C LYS A 51 -10.31 -62.46 15.50
N ARG A 52 -11.17 -61.87 14.66
CA ARG A 52 -12.47 -62.42 14.26
C ARG A 52 -12.42 -63.20 12.94
N TYR A 53 -11.36 -63.00 12.14
CA TYR A 53 -11.24 -63.56 10.79
C TYR A 53 -9.89 -64.26 10.53
N ILE A 54 -9.16 -64.60 11.60
CA ILE A 54 -7.79 -65.16 11.53
C ILE A 54 -7.73 -66.46 10.70
N ASP A 55 -8.73 -67.33 10.82
CA ASP A 55 -8.77 -68.62 10.10
C ASP A 55 -9.02 -68.46 8.58
N VAL A 56 -9.52 -67.31 8.13
CA VAL A 56 -9.73 -67.00 6.70
C VAL A 56 -8.47 -66.34 6.08
N ILE A 57 -7.61 -65.75 6.91
CA ILE A 57 -6.45 -64.96 6.48
C ILE A 57 -5.21 -65.84 6.21
N ASP A 58 -5.12 -67.03 6.80
CA ASP A 58 -4.02 -67.99 6.58
C ASP A 58 -3.90 -68.50 5.13
N GLY A 59 -4.88 -68.24 4.28
CA GLY A 59 -4.83 -68.54 2.84
C GLY A 59 -4.28 -67.41 1.96
N VAL A 60 -4.05 -66.20 2.48
CA VAL A 60 -3.63 -65.05 1.65
C VAL A 60 -2.11 -64.93 1.66
N SER A 61 -1.45 -65.72 0.82
CA SER A 61 -0.09 -65.42 0.40
C SER A 61 -0.13 -64.14 -0.46
N LEU A 62 0.21 -63.00 0.13
CA LEU A 62 0.59 -61.79 -0.60
C LEU A 62 1.91 -62.09 -1.31
N THR A 63 1.81 -62.77 -2.45
CA THR A 63 2.89 -62.88 -3.42
C THR A 63 3.28 -61.45 -3.82
N TYR A 64 4.55 -61.12 -3.60
CA TYR A 64 5.18 -59.92 -4.14
C TYR A 64 5.06 -59.99 -5.67
N GLN A 65 3.99 -59.42 -6.21
CA GLN A 65 3.72 -59.45 -7.63
C GLN A 65 4.62 -58.41 -8.30
N LYS A 66 5.62 -58.90 -9.04
CA LYS A 66 6.43 -58.13 -10.00
C LYS A 66 5.54 -57.09 -10.69
N TYR A 67 5.97 -55.83 -10.64
CA TYR A 67 5.51 -54.70 -11.45
C TYR A 67 4.30 -55.01 -12.31
N SER A 68 3.09 -54.73 -11.80
CA SER A 68 1.90 -54.81 -12.64
C SER A 68 2.04 -53.75 -13.73
N ASP A 69 2.05 -54.14 -14.99
CA ASP A 69 2.05 -53.23 -16.16
C ASP A 69 0.96 -52.15 -16.01
N ILE A 70 -0.14 -52.49 -15.33
CA ILE A 70 -1.24 -51.58 -14.98
C ILE A 70 -0.77 -50.43 -14.08
N ALA A 71 0.06 -50.72 -13.07
CA ALA A 71 0.61 -49.70 -12.17
C ALA A 71 1.57 -48.75 -12.90
N GLN A 72 2.34 -49.27 -13.87
CA GLN A 72 3.20 -48.44 -14.72
C GLN A 72 2.37 -47.53 -15.64
N ILE A 73 1.31 -48.06 -16.26
CA ILE A 73 0.37 -47.29 -17.09
C ILE A 73 -0.31 -46.19 -16.27
N ILE A 74 -0.82 -46.50 -15.07
CA ILE A 74 -1.43 -45.51 -14.18
C ILE A 74 -0.42 -44.43 -13.75
N SER A 75 0.81 -44.83 -13.44
CA SER A 75 1.88 -43.90 -13.06
C SER A 75 2.24 -42.96 -14.21
N PHE A 76 2.30 -43.48 -15.44
CA PHE A 76 2.51 -42.67 -16.65
C PHE A 76 1.37 -41.67 -16.88
N ILE A 77 0.10 -42.10 -16.70
CA ILE A 77 -1.07 -41.22 -16.78
C ILE A 77 -0.97 -40.08 -15.76
N PHE A 78 -0.54 -40.37 -14.52
CA PHE A 78 -0.35 -39.31 -13.52
C PHE A 78 0.75 -38.31 -13.87
N ILE A 79 1.84 -38.77 -14.49
CA ILE A 79 2.90 -37.87 -14.98
C ILE A 79 2.37 -36.99 -16.12
N VAL A 80 1.68 -37.57 -17.09
CA VAL A 80 1.10 -36.82 -18.23
C VAL A 80 0.07 -35.81 -17.74
N ALA A 81 -0.85 -36.22 -16.85
CA ALA A 81 -1.85 -35.33 -16.27
C ALA A 81 -1.21 -34.22 -15.43
N GLY A 82 -0.21 -34.56 -14.61
CA GLY A 82 0.56 -33.60 -13.82
C GLY A 82 1.31 -32.58 -14.69
N PHE A 83 1.87 -33.02 -15.82
CA PHE A 83 2.57 -32.18 -16.79
C PHE A 83 1.61 -31.25 -17.56
N ILE A 84 0.45 -31.75 -17.98
CA ILE A 84 -0.59 -30.93 -18.62
C ILE A 84 -1.06 -29.83 -17.66
N LEU A 85 -1.36 -30.18 -16.40
CA LEU A 85 -1.74 -29.21 -15.38
C LEU A 85 -0.62 -28.20 -15.11
N TRP A 86 0.64 -28.63 -15.12
CA TRP A 86 1.79 -27.74 -14.99
C TRP A 86 1.86 -26.75 -16.15
N CYS A 87 1.71 -27.19 -17.40
CA CYS A 87 1.67 -26.33 -18.58
C CYS A 87 0.52 -25.31 -18.50
N ILE A 88 -0.67 -25.71 -18.06
CA ILE A 88 -1.81 -24.81 -17.85
C ILE A 88 -1.50 -23.77 -16.78
N CYS A 89 -0.91 -24.19 -15.65
CA CYS A 89 -0.49 -23.29 -14.59
C CYS A 89 0.55 -22.27 -15.06
N VAL A 90 1.57 -22.73 -15.79
CA VAL A 90 2.60 -21.87 -16.39
C VAL A 90 1.97 -20.88 -17.36
N TYR A 91 1.06 -21.33 -18.22
CA TYR A 91 0.34 -20.47 -19.15
C TYR A 91 -0.44 -19.37 -18.43
N PHE A 92 -1.22 -19.71 -17.39
CA PHE A 92 -1.95 -18.71 -16.61
C PHE A 92 -1.02 -17.75 -15.87
N ALA A 93 0.08 -18.24 -15.31
CA ALA A 93 1.05 -17.39 -14.62
C ALA A 93 1.78 -16.44 -15.59
N LEU A 94 2.15 -16.90 -16.79
CA LEU A 94 2.73 -16.04 -17.83
C LEU A 94 1.71 -15.00 -18.32
N ARG A 95 0.44 -15.39 -18.48
CA ARG A 95 -0.63 -14.46 -18.84
C ARG A 95 -0.86 -13.42 -17.74
N ASP A 96 -0.80 -13.79 -16.47
CA ASP A 96 -0.87 -12.88 -15.33
C ASP A 96 0.33 -11.92 -15.28
N LEU A 97 1.54 -12.42 -15.49
CA LEU A 97 2.76 -11.59 -15.55
C LEU A 97 2.73 -10.59 -16.72
N ASN A 98 2.12 -10.96 -17.84
CA ASN A 98 1.96 -10.07 -18.99
C ASN A 98 0.89 -8.99 -18.79
N LYS A 99 0.01 -9.13 -17.79
CA LYS A 99 -0.90 -8.05 -17.40
C LYS A 99 -0.09 -7.02 -16.62
N ARG A 100 0.18 -5.88 -17.25
CA ARG A 100 0.75 -4.71 -16.56
C ARG A 100 -0.38 -3.99 -15.82
N ASP A 101 -0.65 -4.43 -14.61
CA ASP A 101 -1.80 -4.03 -13.80
C ASP A 101 -1.46 -3.11 -12.61
N ILE A 102 -0.18 -2.78 -12.40
CA ILE A 102 0.25 -1.92 -11.30
C ILE A 102 0.70 -0.56 -11.85
N ALA A 103 -0.01 0.51 -11.52
CA ALA A 103 0.46 1.87 -11.84
C ALA A 103 1.44 2.35 -10.75
N LEU A 104 2.72 2.54 -11.08
CA LEU A 104 3.70 3.10 -10.14
C LEU A 104 3.80 4.62 -10.35
N ILE A 105 3.20 5.37 -9.44
CA ILE A 105 3.20 6.83 -9.43
C ILE A 105 4.40 7.33 -8.63
N ARG A 106 5.31 8.03 -9.32
CA ARG A 106 6.53 8.60 -8.72
C ARG A 106 6.44 10.11 -8.64
N ALA A 107 6.01 10.59 -7.50
CA ALA A 107 5.84 12.01 -7.24
C ALA A 107 7.03 12.58 -6.46
N TYR A 108 8.12 12.90 -7.16
CA TYR A 108 9.33 13.45 -6.56
C TYR A 108 9.40 14.97 -6.70
N GLY A 109 9.21 15.66 -5.58
CA GLY A 109 9.31 17.11 -5.43
C GLY A 109 10.68 17.58 -4.93
N PHE A 110 11.75 16.79 -5.12
CA PHE A 110 13.13 17.21 -4.88
C PHE A 110 14.04 16.71 -6.01
N GLU A 111 14.87 17.60 -6.55
CA GLU A 111 15.71 17.36 -7.73
C GLU A 111 16.76 16.24 -7.54
N ASN A 112 17.26 16.06 -6.32
CA ASN A 112 18.32 15.10 -5.99
C ASN A 112 17.80 13.71 -5.60
N THR A 113 16.53 13.40 -5.86
CA THR A 113 15.94 12.09 -5.54
C THR A 113 16.35 11.07 -6.59
N ASP A 114 16.80 9.89 -6.17
CA ASP A 114 17.09 8.78 -7.10
C ASP A 114 15.81 8.37 -7.86
N PRO A 115 15.78 8.49 -9.21
CA PRO A 115 14.61 8.14 -10.02
C PRO A 115 14.13 6.71 -9.86
N HIS A 116 15.02 5.79 -9.48
CA HIS A 116 14.73 4.36 -9.32
C HIS A 116 14.51 3.96 -7.86
N ALA A 117 14.50 4.90 -6.91
CA ALA A 117 14.35 4.59 -5.48
C ALA A 117 13.09 3.76 -5.19
N ALA A 118 11.96 4.08 -5.84
CA ALA A 118 10.71 3.34 -5.67
C ALA A 118 10.73 1.93 -6.25
N GLU A 119 11.64 1.61 -7.19
CA GLU A 119 11.74 0.25 -7.72
C GLU A 119 12.52 -0.67 -6.80
N LYS A 120 13.45 -0.14 -6.00
CA LYS A 120 14.38 -0.95 -5.20
C LYS A 120 13.64 -1.88 -4.23
N ILE A 121 12.49 -1.45 -3.74
CA ILE A 121 11.63 -2.21 -2.83
C ILE A 121 10.82 -3.30 -3.53
N LEU A 122 10.48 -3.11 -4.81
CA LEU A 122 9.53 -3.98 -5.49
C LEU A 122 10.16 -5.34 -5.80
N SER A 123 9.39 -6.38 -5.57
CA SER A 123 9.78 -7.74 -5.96
C SER A 123 9.92 -7.82 -7.48
N THR A 124 10.71 -8.79 -7.95
CA THR A 124 10.87 -9.04 -9.40
C THR A 124 9.53 -9.26 -10.11
N ARG A 125 8.52 -9.80 -9.41
CA ARG A 125 7.17 -9.98 -9.95
C ARG A 125 6.46 -8.65 -10.14
N GLU A 126 6.47 -7.81 -9.11
CA GLU A 126 5.85 -6.48 -9.18
C GLU A 126 6.52 -5.66 -10.27
N LYS A 127 7.85 -5.68 -10.37
CA LYS A 127 8.61 -5.00 -11.44
C LYS A 127 8.13 -5.33 -12.85
N ALA A 128 7.81 -6.59 -13.12
CA ALA A 128 7.32 -7.02 -14.43
C ALA A 128 5.92 -6.47 -14.77
N LYS A 129 5.13 -6.12 -13.75
CA LYS A 129 3.72 -5.67 -13.87
C LYS A 129 3.55 -4.14 -13.85
N ILE A 130 4.63 -3.39 -13.66
CA ILE A 130 4.57 -1.94 -13.49
C ILE A 130 4.29 -1.20 -14.81
N LEU A 131 3.40 -0.21 -14.70
CA LEU A 131 3.26 0.93 -15.60
C LEU A 131 3.79 2.17 -14.88
N HIS A 132 4.87 2.73 -15.38
CA HIS A 132 5.48 3.92 -14.77
C HIS A 132 4.66 5.17 -15.05
N VAL A 133 4.43 5.96 -14.01
CA VAL A 133 3.84 7.30 -14.06
C VAL A 133 4.83 8.24 -13.40
N ASP A 134 5.78 8.72 -14.21
CA ASP A 134 6.89 9.55 -13.76
C ASP A 134 6.59 11.03 -14.03
N PHE A 135 6.88 11.87 -13.03
CA PHE A 135 6.92 13.31 -13.20
C PHE A 135 8.37 13.77 -13.27
N LYS A 136 8.61 14.86 -14.01
CA LYS A 136 9.91 15.53 -13.97
C LYS A 136 10.16 15.99 -12.54
N ALA A 137 11.31 15.64 -11.97
CA ALA A 137 11.68 16.13 -10.65
C ALA A 137 11.85 17.66 -10.69
N PHE A 138 11.33 18.35 -9.68
CA PHE A 138 11.47 19.79 -9.49
C PHE A 138 11.50 20.11 -8.00
N ASP A 139 12.00 21.29 -7.63
CA ASP A 139 11.95 21.71 -6.23
C ASP A 139 10.54 22.18 -5.82
N SER A 140 9.86 21.33 -5.05
CA SER A 140 8.52 21.56 -4.49
C SER A 140 8.48 22.54 -3.32
N ARG A 141 9.63 23.03 -2.83
CA ARG A 141 9.69 24.10 -1.81
C ARG A 141 9.41 25.48 -2.40
N ILE A 142 9.43 25.61 -3.72
CA ILE A 142 9.13 26.84 -4.45
C ILE A 142 7.66 26.81 -4.88
N LYS A 143 6.85 27.74 -4.36
CA LYS A 143 5.39 27.81 -4.65
C LYS A 143 5.08 27.78 -6.16
N ASN A 144 5.76 28.61 -6.94
CA ASN A 144 5.52 28.74 -8.38
C ASN A 144 5.78 27.45 -9.17
N ASN A 145 6.72 26.61 -8.71
CA ASN A 145 6.97 25.32 -9.35
C ASN A 145 5.82 24.35 -9.14
N ASN A 146 5.21 24.34 -7.95
CA ASN A 146 4.03 23.52 -7.69
C ASN A 146 2.85 23.95 -8.56
N LEU A 147 2.59 25.27 -8.63
CA LEU A 147 1.47 25.81 -9.41
C LEU A 147 1.62 25.59 -10.92
N SER A 148 2.81 25.82 -11.46
CA SER A 148 3.07 25.63 -12.90
C SER A 148 2.96 24.16 -13.34
N ASN A 149 3.30 23.21 -12.46
CA ASN A 149 3.22 21.78 -12.76
C ASN A 149 1.88 21.14 -12.37
N ALA A 150 1.04 21.83 -11.58
CA ALA A 150 -0.18 21.26 -11.01
C ALA A 150 -1.12 20.66 -12.06
N SER A 151 -1.40 21.38 -13.16
CA SER A 151 -2.31 20.91 -14.21
C SER A 151 -1.78 19.67 -14.92
N TYR A 152 -0.48 19.62 -15.24
CA TYR A 152 0.16 18.48 -15.89
C TYR A 152 0.13 17.24 -14.98
N ILE A 153 0.50 17.41 -13.71
CA ILE A 153 0.49 16.33 -12.72
C ILE A 153 -0.94 15.81 -12.55
N ARG A 154 -1.92 16.70 -12.37
CA ARG A 154 -3.33 16.33 -12.21
C ARG A 154 -3.82 15.51 -13.39
N GLN A 155 -3.64 16.00 -14.62
CA GLN A 155 -4.10 15.30 -15.82
C GLN A 155 -3.47 13.92 -15.94
N THR A 156 -2.15 13.83 -15.74
CA THR A 156 -1.41 12.56 -15.82
C THR A 156 -1.87 11.56 -14.76
N ILE A 157 -2.12 12.01 -13.53
CA ILE A 157 -2.66 11.17 -12.45
C ILE A 157 -4.08 10.70 -12.80
N GLN A 158 -4.94 11.61 -13.22
CA GLN A 158 -6.33 11.31 -13.55
C GLN A 158 -6.42 10.34 -14.73
N ASP A 159 -5.70 10.57 -15.81
CA ASP A 159 -5.69 9.65 -16.97
C ASP A 159 -5.32 8.23 -16.53
N ARG A 160 -4.33 8.10 -15.64
CA ARG A 160 -3.83 6.80 -15.15
C ARG A 160 -4.77 6.14 -14.16
N ILE A 161 -5.35 6.90 -13.25
CA ILE A 161 -6.30 6.40 -12.25
C ILE A 161 -7.64 6.03 -12.88
N HIS A 162 -7.98 6.51 -14.08
CA HIS A 162 -9.20 6.16 -14.80
C HIS A 162 -8.99 5.11 -15.90
N HIS A 163 -7.75 4.70 -16.20
CA HIS A 163 -7.48 3.64 -17.16
C HIS A 163 -7.83 2.25 -16.61
N THR A 164 -8.66 1.50 -17.35
CA THR A 164 -9.18 0.17 -17.00
C THR A 164 -8.14 -0.96 -16.96
N GLY A 165 -6.89 -0.68 -17.32
CA GLY A 165 -5.80 -1.67 -17.35
C GLY A 165 -5.12 -1.91 -16.00
N ALA A 166 -5.18 -0.93 -15.09
CA ALA A 166 -4.58 -1.03 -13.77
C ALA A 166 -5.61 -1.49 -12.73
N THR A 167 -5.17 -2.24 -11.73
CA THR A 167 -5.99 -2.69 -10.60
C THR A 167 -5.55 -2.05 -9.29
N THR A 168 -4.31 -1.59 -9.22
CA THR A 168 -3.72 -1.00 -8.00
C THR A 168 -2.73 0.10 -8.39
N ALA A 169 -2.70 1.18 -7.62
CA ALA A 169 -1.71 2.24 -7.77
C ALA A 169 -0.73 2.22 -6.60
N TYR A 170 0.56 2.09 -6.91
CA TYR A 170 1.66 2.19 -5.96
C TYR A 170 2.15 3.63 -5.99
N VAL A 171 2.09 4.32 -4.85
CA VAL A 171 2.43 5.74 -4.79
C VAL A 171 3.68 5.93 -3.94
N ALA A 172 4.76 6.35 -4.60
CA ALA A 172 6.01 6.74 -3.97
C ALA A 172 6.16 8.26 -4.16
N ALA A 173 5.80 9.01 -3.10
CA ALA A 173 5.83 10.46 -3.12
C ALA A 173 6.83 11.00 -2.10
N LEU A 174 7.61 12.00 -2.49
CA LEU A 174 8.58 12.66 -1.63
C LEU A 174 8.65 14.13 -2.03
N GLY A 175 8.35 15.06 -1.13
CA GLY A 175 8.34 16.49 -1.45
C GLY A 175 7.93 17.35 -0.25
N SER A 176 7.65 18.63 -0.51
CA SER A 176 7.08 19.54 0.48
C SER A 176 5.65 19.14 0.85
N VAL A 177 5.22 19.51 2.07
CA VAL A 177 3.87 19.21 2.58
C VAL A 177 2.75 19.67 1.62
N PRO A 178 2.76 20.92 1.10
CA PRO A 178 1.75 21.35 0.13
C PRO A 178 1.73 20.52 -1.16
N TYR A 179 2.91 20.14 -1.67
CA TYR A 179 3.01 19.31 -2.87
C TYR A 179 2.43 17.91 -2.65
N LEU A 180 2.75 17.28 -1.52
CA LEU A 180 2.24 15.94 -1.18
C LEU A 180 0.72 15.93 -1.04
N TYR A 181 0.16 16.95 -0.35
CA TYR A 181 -1.28 17.09 -0.23
C TYR A 181 -1.95 17.31 -1.60
N MET A 182 -1.36 18.18 -2.43
CA MET A 182 -1.82 18.44 -3.79
C MET A 182 -1.86 17.16 -4.63
N VAL A 183 -0.77 16.39 -4.66
CA VAL A 183 -0.70 15.11 -5.38
C VAL A 183 -1.80 14.15 -4.88
N GLY A 184 -2.02 14.07 -3.57
CA GLY A 184 -3.08 13.25 -2.99
C GLY A 184 -4.47 13.68 -3.44
N SER A 185 -4.74 14.99 -3.45
CA SER A 185 -6.03 15.55 -3.90
C SER A 185 -6.36 15.30 -5.37
N PHE A 186 -5.36 15.00 -6.20
CA PHE A 186 -5.57 14.61 -7.59
C PHE A 186 -5.93 13.13 -7.77
N MET A 187 -5.77 12.34 -6.72
CA MET A 187 -6.12 10.91 -6.68
C MET A 187 -7.50 10.65 -6.07
N THR A 188 -8.22 11.71 -5.65
CA THR A 188 -9.60 11.60 -5.16
C THR A 188 -10.49 10.95 -6.23
N ASP A 189 -11.45 10.13 -5.79
CA ASP A 189 -12.47 9.45 -6.61
C ASP A 189 -11.92 8.39 -7.60
N GLY A 190 -10.67 7.98 -7.44
CA GLY A 190 -10.06 6.92 -8.23
C GLY A 190 -10.62 5.53 -7.95
N HIS A 191 -10.77 4.70 -8.99
CA HIS A 191 -11.20 3.30 -8.84
C HIS A 191 -10.06 2.34 -8.41
N LEU A 192 -8.81 2.81 -8.44
CA LEU A 192 -7.64 2.01 -8.09
C LEU A 192 -7.45 1.95 -6.57
N ALA A 193 -7.21 0.76 -6.04
CA ALA A 193 -6.71 0.61 -4.68
C ALA A 193 -5.33 1.29 -4.57
N LEU A 194 -5.17 2.20 -3.61
CA LEU A 194 -3.91 2.92 -3.39
C LEU A 194 -3.06 2.19 -2.36
N LYS A 195 -1.80 1.94 -2.69
CA LYS A 195 -0.77 1.46 -1.76
C LYS A 195 0.32 2.51 -1.64
N LEU A 196 0.46 3.08 -0.44
CA LEU A 196 1.40 4.17 -0.19
C LEU A 196 2.73 3.61 0.33
N PHE A 197 3.82 4.30 -0.03
CA PHE A 197 5.15 4.02 0.48
C PHE A 197 5.72 5.27 1.15
N ASP A 198 6.42 5.08 2.26
CA ASP A 198 7.22 6.12 2.91
C ASP A 198 8.70 6.00 2.54
N PHE A 199 9.46 7.06 2.78
CA PHE A 199 10.87 7.15 2.41
C PHE A 199 11.76 7.14 3.66
N ASP A 200 12.56 6.09 3.79
CA ASP A 200 13.60 6.00 4.82
C ASP A 200 14.78 6.90 4.39
N ARG A 201 14.99 7.98 5.14
CA ARG A 201 16.03 8.99 4.84
C ARG A 201 17.44 8.45 5.06
N ASP A 202 17.62 7.52 5.98
CA ASP A 202 18.93 6.95 6.32
C ASP A 202 19.37 5.95 5.25
N LYS A 203 18.45 5.06 4.87
CA LYS A 203 18.69 4.05 3.84
C LYS A 203 18.51 4.57 2.42
N LYS A 204 17.89 5.75 2.25
CA LYS A 204 17.52 6.38 0.97
C LYS A 204 16.70 5.46 0.07
N VAL A 205 15.73 4.76 0.66
CA VAL A 205 14.85 3.82 -0.05
C VAL A 205 13.41 3.98 0.42
N PHE A 206 12.47 3.67 -0.46
CA PHE A 206 11.07 3.56 -0.09
C PHE A 206 10.82 2.26 0.68
N HIS A 207 9.89 2.29 1.64
CA HIS A 207 9.39 1.14 2.37
C HIS A 207 7.86 1.12 2.40
N PRO A 208 7.21 -0.05 2.55
CA PRO A 208 5.76 -0.12 2.68
C PRO A 208 5.34 0.28 4.10
N LEU A 209 4.04 0.48 4.28
CA LEU A 209 3.41 0.67 5.58
C LEU A 209 2.99 -0.69 6.19
N ASP A 210 3.96 -1.57 6.40
CA ASP A 210 3.74 -2.95 6.84
C ASP A 210 4.34 -3.28 8.21
N ALA A 211 4.80 -2.27 8.95
CA ALA A 211 5.27 -2.48 10.31
C ALA A 211 4.09 -2.69 11.28
N PRO A 212 4.31 -3.27 12.48
CA PRO A 212 3.25 -3.42 13.47
C PRO A 212 2.60 -2.08 13.87
N PRO A 213 1.28 -2.05 14.13
CA PRO A 213 0.58 -0.83 14.51
C PRO A 213 1.04 -0.35 15.89
N THR A 214 0.90 0.95 16.09
CA THR A 214 1.42 1.64 17.27
C THR A 214 0.35 1.90 18.34
N ASN A 215 -0.90 1.62 18.00
CA ASN A 215 -2.12 1.96 18.73
C ASN A 215 -2.26 3.47 18.96
N ALA A 216 -1.81 4.26 18.00
CA ALA A 216 -1.89 5.71 18.04
C ALA A 216 -3.35 6.18 17.98
N LYS A 217 -3.64 7.28 18.65
CA LYS A 217 -4.94 7.97 18.64
C LYS A 217 -4.70 9.47 18.58
N ILE A 218 -5.63 10.19 17.93
CA ILE A 218 -5.58 11.65 17.92
C ILE A 218 -6.01 12.18 19.28
N VAL A 219 -5.21 13.10 19.81
CA VAL A 219 -5.54 13.94 20.95
C VAL A 219 -5.62 15.37 20.45
N LYS A 220 -6.74 16.03 20.76
CA LYS A 220 -7.05 17.39 20.34
C LYS A 220 -6.73 18.36 21.46
N PHE A 221 -6.02 19.43 21.14
CA PHE A 221 -5.63 20.49 22.07
C PHE A 221 -6.07 21.84 21.54
N TYR A 222 -6.61 22.68 22.42
CA TYR A 222 -6.91 24.08 22.14
C TYR A 222 -6.57 24.91 23.37
N ASN A 223 -5.82 26.01 23.20
CA ASN A 223 -5.30 26.84 24.29
C ASN A 223 -4.60 26.03 25.40
N GLY A 224 -3.83 25.02 25.02
CA GLY A 224 -3.09 24.15 25.94
C GLY A 224 -3.94 23.12 26.70
N GLN A 225 -5.25 23.02 26.43
CA GLN A 225 -6.14 22.07 27.10
C GLN A 225 -6.61 20.98 26.14
N ILE A 226 -6.77 19.76 26.67
CA ILE A 226 -7.35 18.64 25.90
C ILE A 226 -8.85 18.91 25.71
N ILE A 227 -9.31 18.79 24.47
CA ILE A 227 -10.72 18.97 24.11
C ILE A 227 -11.27 17.73 23.39
N TYR A 228 -12.59 17.55 23.45
CA TYR A 228 -13.28 16.42 22.81
C TYR A 228 -14.13 16.83 21.60
N ASP A 229 -14.60 18.08 21.55
CA ASP A 229 -15.39 18.62 20.44
C ASP A 229 -14.57 19.69 19.71
N SER A 230 -14.37 19.51 18.40
CA SER A 230 -13.59 20.44 17.57
C SER A 230 -14.31 21.78 17.39
N LYS A 231 -15.61 21.86 17.67
CA LYS A 231 -16.44 23.06 17.53
C LYS A 231 -16.19 24.14 18.59
N CYS A 232 -15.33 23.92 19.58
CA CYS A 232 -15.04 24.98 20.55
C CYS A 232 -14.04 26.02 20.03
N VAL A 233 -13.44 25.79 18.85
CA VAL A 233 -12.43 26.68 18.28
C VAL A 233 -13.11 27.79 17.45
N PRO A 234 -12.95 29.07 17.80
CA PRO A 234 -13.54 30.17 17.05
C PRO A 234 -12.75 30.44 15.76
N SER A 235 -13.45 30.76 14.68
CA SER A 235 -12.82 31.34 13.50
C SER A 235 -12.31 32.75 13.78
N ASN A 236 -11.33 33.20 13.00
CA ASN A 236 -10.81 34.57 13.10
C ASN A 236 -11.73 35.58 12.37
N ASN A 237 -11.36 36.87 12.40
CA ASN A 237 -12.13 37.94 11.74
C ASN A 237 -12.28 37.76 10.22
N GLY A 238 -11.41 36.98 9.57
CA GLY A 238 -11.50 36.62 8.16
C GLY A 238 -12.39 35.41 7.88
N ASN A 239 -13.06 34.86 8.90
CA ASN A 239 -13.81 33.61 8.86
C ASN A 239 -12.96 32.41 8.41
N VAL A 240 -11.69 32.37 8.84
CA VAL A 240 -10.77 31.26 8.62
C VAL A 240 -10.35 30.62 9.95
N ILE A 241 -9.94 29.35 9.90
CA ILE A 241 -9.56 28.57 11.08
C ILE A 241 -8.35 27.68 10.78
N GLY A 242 -7.48 27.50 11.77
CA GLY A 242 -6.28 26.67 11.66
C GLY A 242 -6.49 25.25 12.18
N LEU A 243 -5.82 24.29 11.56
CA LEU A 243 -5.58 22.95 12.09
C LEU A 243 -4.09 22.63 12.01
N ALA A 244 -3.44 22.53 13.17
CA ALA A 244 -2.05 22.14 13.31
C ALA A 244 -1.94 20.64 13.60
N ILE A 245 -1.33 19.86 12.70
CA ILE A 245 -1.18 18.41 12.82
C ILE A 245 0.29 18.11 13.17
N SER A 246 0.53 17.61 14.38
CA SER A 246 1.87 17.40 14.93
C SER A 246 2.11 15.92 15.23
N PHE A 247 2.60 15.16 14.25
CA PHE A 247 2.87 13.72 14.38
C PHE A 247 4.37 13.42 14.43
N THR A 248 5.17 14.15 13.64
CA THR A 248 6.64 13.98 13.60
C THR A 248 7.37 14.96 14.48
N MET A 249 6.92 16.22 14.50
CA MET A 249 7.45 17.30 15.33
C MET A 249 6.28 18.18 15.76
N GLU A 250 6.43 18.85 16.90
CA GLU A 250 5.44 19.80 17.40
C GLU A 250 5.34 21.04 16.50
N VAL A 251 4.12 21.43 16.14
CA VAL A 251 3.82 22.74 15.57
C VAL A 251 3.41 23.66 16.72
N LEU A 252 4.28 24.61 17.06
CA LEU A 252 4.06 25.53 18.17
C LEU A 252 3.18 26.70 17.73
N GLU A 253 2.37 27.21 18.66
CA GLU A 253 1.48 28.35 18.39
C GLU A 253 2.25 29.62 17.97
N LYS A 254 3.44 29.84 18.55
CA LYS A 254 4.32 30.96 18.20
C LYS A 254 4.86 30.91 16.75
N ASP A 255 4.83 29.73 16.13
CA ASP A 255 5.34 29.51 14.78
C ASP A 255 4.25 29.75 13.72
N LEU A 256 2.98 29.84 14.15
CA LEU A 256 1.83 30.12 13.28
C LEU A 256 1.80 31.59 12.85
N PRO A 257 1.25 31.91 11.66
CA PRO A 257 0.98 33.30 11.31
C PRO A 257 0.04 33.96 12.33
N ALA A 258 0.25 35.25 12.60
CA ALA A 258 -0.39 35.95 13.71
C ALA A 258 -1.93 35.86 13.73
N GLU A 259 -2.56 35.81 12.55
CA GLU A 259 -4.01 35.68 12.37
C GLU A 259 -4.60 34.31 12.77
N PHE A 260 -3.75 33.31 13.04
CA PHE A 260 -4.13 31.96 13.45
C PHE A 260 -3.84 31.66 14.93
N ILE A 261 -3.14 32.55 15.63
CA ILE A 261 -2.90 32.45 17.08
C ILE A 261 -4.25 32.56 17.80
N GLY A 262 -4.56 31.63 18.70
CA GLY A 262 -5.88 31.52 19.34
C GLY A 262 -7.03 31.05 18.43
N HIS A 263 -6.76 30.76 17.15
CA HIS A 263 -7.74 30.32 16.15
C HIS A 263 -7.35 28.99 15.49
N THR A 264 -6.49 28.21 16.16
CA THR A 264 -5.94 26.96 15.63
C THR A 264 -6.21 25.81 16.57
N LEU A 265 -6.80 24.74 16.03
CA LEU A 265 -6.88 23.45 16.71
C LEU A 265 -5.55 22.70 16.54
N HIS A 266 -5.00 22.17 17.63
CA HIS A 266 -3.82 21.31 17.57
C HIS A 266 -4.22 19.84 17.68
N ALA A 267 -3.85 19.02 16.69
CA ALA A 267 -4.03 17.58 16.68
C ALA A 267 -2.66 16.90 16.84
N GLN A 268 -2.53 16.07 17.86
CA GLN A 268 -1.30 15.33 18.17
C GLN A 268 -1.61 13.84 18.32
N LEU A 269 -0.59 12.98 18.26
CA LEU A 269 -0.75 11.57 18.62
C LEU A 269 -0.44 11.38 20.10
N ASN A 270 -1.21 10.51 20.76
CA ASN A 270 -0.95 10.08 22.14
C ASN A 270 0.40 9.36 22.33
N THR A 271 1.04 8.94 21.23
CA THR A 271 2.37 8.31 21.21
C THR A 271 3.52 9.32 21.22
N GLY A 272 3.22 10.63 21.24
CA GLY A 272 4.21 11.70 21.15
C GLY A 272 4.69 11.94 19.72
N PHE A 273 5.84 12.60 19.57
CA PHE A 273 6.41 13.00 18.28
C PHE A 273 7.57 12.10 17.87
N ARG A 274 7.48 11.47 16.70
CA ARG A 274 8.58 10.66 16.14
C ARG A 274 8.48 10.55 14.63
N PHE A 275 9.61 10.28 13.98
CA PHE A 275 9.61 9.78 12.61
C PHE A 275 8.91 8.43 12.53
N ASP A 276 8.25 8.14 11.41
CA ASP A 276 7.52 6.90 11.16
C ASP A 276 6.53 6.48 12.27
N ASN A 277 5.87 7.48 12.86
CA ASN A 277 4.87 7.34 13.93
C ASN A 277 3.64 6.51 13.56
N LEU A 278 3.29 6.41 12.27
CA LEU A 278 2.13 5.65 11.76
C LEU A 278 2.58 4.69 10.64
N PRO A 279 3.32 3.62 10.98
CA PRO A 279 4.02 2.79 10.01
C PRO A 279 3.15 1.65 9.44
N GLU A 280 1.88 1.57 9.83
CA GLU A 280 0.92 0.53 9.42
C GLU A 280 -0.24 1.15 8.65
N GLU A 281 -0.64 0.52 7.54
CA GLU A 281 -1.60 1.07 6.58
C GLU A 281 -3.01 1.28 7.17
N ASP A 282 -3.57 0.30 7.88
CA ASP A 282 -4.94 0.37 8.41
C ASP A 282 -5.06 1.39 9.56
N GLU A 283 -4.05 1.46 10.44
CA GLU A 283 -3.94 2.46 11.51
C GLU A 283 -3.82 3.86 10.92
N GLN A 284 -2.94 4.04 9.93
CA GLN A 284 -2.79 5.32 9.25
C GLN A 284 -4.09 5.76 8.59
N GLU A 285 -4.81 4.84 7.93
CA GLU A 285 -6.10 5.14 7.33
C GLU A 285 -7.14 5.59 8.36
N LYS A 286 -7.24 4.91 9.51
CA LYS A 286 -8.15 5.31 10.59
C LYS A 286 -7.86 6.71 11.11
N ILE A 287 -6.59 7.01 11.38
CA ILE A 287 -6.15 8.33 11.87
C ILE A 287 -6.44 9.43 10.83
N VAL A 288 -6.12 9.18 9.56
CA VAL A 288 -6.34 10.17 8.50
C VAL A 288 -7.84 10.41 8.24
N ARG A 289 -8.69 9.38 8.38
CA ARG A 289 -10.16 9.55 8.37
C ARG A 289 -10.63 10.42 9.54
N GLU A 290 -10.08 10.22 10.73
CA GLU A 290 -10.39 11.07 11.89
C GLU A 290 -9.99 12.54 11.66
N LEU A 291 -8.81 12.80 11.06
CA LEU A 291 -8.41 14.15 10.63
C LEU A 291 -9.38 14.76 9.62
N SER A 292 -9.82 13.98 8.62
CA SER A 292 -10.83 14.41 7.64
C SER A 292 -12.13 14.82 8.33
N TYR A 293 -12.60 14.06 9.33
CA TYR A 293 -13.76 14.46 10.13
C TYR A 293 -13.52 15.75 10.90
N ILE A 294 -12.36 15.91 11.55
CA ILE A 294 -12.01 17.15 12.27
C ILE A 294 -12.06 18.35 11.32
N ILE A 295 -11.49 18.25 10.12
CA ILE A 295 -11.53 19.31 9.11
C ILE A 295 -12.99 19.65 8.74
N SER A 296 -13.84 18.64 8.57
CA SER A 296 -15.27 18.84 8.27
C SER A 296 -16.04 19.54 9.40
N GLU A 297 -15.63 19.35 10.66
CA GLU A 297 -16.20 20.04 11.81
C GLU A 297 -15.77 21.50 11.85
N LEU A 298 -14.47 21.77 11.67
CA LEU A 298 -13.90 23.12 11.64
C LEU A 298 -14.51 23.95 10.49
N LYS A 299 -14.73 23.35 9.33
CA LYS A 299 -15.39 23.99 8.18
C LYS A 299 -16.83 24.45 8.48
N LYS A 300 -17.50 23.93 9.52
CA LYS A 300 -18.83 24.45 9.91
C LYS A 300 -18.75 25.83 10.56
N GLN A 301 -17.55 26.25 10.97
CA GLN A 301 -17.29 27.47 11.72
C GLN A 301 -16.54 28.53 10.89
N ALA A 302 -15.99 28.11 9.74
CA ALA A 302 -15.14 28.91 8.90
C ALA A 302 -15.36 28.58 7.42
N ASN A 303 -15.12 29.54 6.54
CA ASN A 303 -15.18 29.31 5.09
C ASN A 303 -13.94 28.58 4.56
N GLU A 304 -12.78 28.81 5.19
CA GLU A 304 -11.51 28.21 4.80
C GLU A 304 -10.81 27.59 6.00
N VAL A 305 -10.23 26.41 5.80
CA VAL A 305 -9.44 25.70 6.81
C VAL A 305 -7.98 25.70 6.38
N HIS A 306 -7.10 26.19 7.26
CA HIS A 306 -5.66 26.30 7.03
C HIS A 306 -4.94 25.16 7.75
N LEU A 307 -4.22 24.34 7.00
CA LEU A 307 -3.53 23.16 7.50
C LEU A 307 -2.04 23.47 7.70
N PHE A 308 -1.55 23.24 8.92
CA PHE A 308 -0.15 23.34 9.32
C PHE A 308 0.32 21.94 9.72
N VAL A 309 1.07 21.25 8.84
CA VAL A 309 1.25 19.80 8.99
C VAL A 309 2.72 19.44 9.17
N SER A 310 2.97 18.63 10.20
CA SER A 310 4.23 17.98 10.53
C SER A 310 3.96 16.48 10.71
N ALA A 311 4.04 15.73 9.61
CA ALA A 311 3.77 14.29 9.56
C ALA A 311 4.62 13.59 8.48
N GLN A 312 4.62 12.25 8.46
CA GLN A 312 5.20 11.46 7.35
C GLN A 312 4.55 11.84 6.00
N ALA A 313 5.27 11.60 4.91
CA ALA A 313 4.80 11.92 3.58
C ALA A 313 3.54 11.15 3.20
N SER A 314 3.48 9.86 3.55
CA SER A 314 2.31 9.00 3.34
C SER A 314 1.04 9.55 4.01
N VAL A 315 1.14 10.05 5.25
CA VAL A 315 0.02 10.66 5.99
C VAL A 315 -0.53 11.89 5.27
N VAL A 316 0.36 12.80 4.84
CA VAL A 316 -0.03 14.04 4.14
C VAL A 316 -0.69 13.72 2.80
N LEU A 317 -0.11 12.78 2.06
CA LEU A 317 -0.63 12.31 0.78
C LEU A 317 -2.01 11.67 0.97
N ARG A 318 -2.17 10.74 1.92
CA ARG A 318 -3.43 10.05 2.22
C ARG A 318 -4.50 11.05 2.65
N LEU A 319 -4.16 12.06 3.44
CA LEU A 319 -5.09 13.12 3.81
C LEU A 319 -5.58 13.89 2.58
N GLY A 320 -4.69 14.16 1.63
CA GLY A 320 -5.04 14.73 0.33
C GLY A 320 -6.04 13.85 -0.45
N THR A 321 -5.88 12.52 -0.45
CA THR A 321 -6.80 11.61 -1.18
C THR A 321 -8.23 11.59 -0.64
N LEU A 322 -8.43 12.00 0.62
CA LEU A 322 -9.76 12.12 1.22
C LEU A 322 -10.40 13.49 0.94
N TYR A 323 -9.69 14.42 0.30
CA TYR A 323 -10.18 15.77 0.09
C TYR A 323 -11.41 15.79 -0.83
N GLN A 324 -12.52 16.21 -0.26
CA GLN A 324 -13.76 16.56 -0.96
C GLN A 324 -14.19 18.00 -0.61
N GLU A 325 -14.34 18.87 -1.60
CA GLU A 325 -14.69 20.29 -1.38
C GLU A 325 -16.04 20.46 -0.67
N GLY A 326 -17.03 19.61 -0.96
CA GLY A 326 -18.34 19.68 -0.28
C GLY A 326 -18.25 19.45 1.24
N LEU A 327 -17.36 18.55 1.67
CA LEU A 327 -17.18 18.17 3.07
C LEU A 327 -16.19 19.09 3.80
N HIS A 328 -15.07 19.42 3.16
CA HIS A 328 -13.94 20.12 3.79
C HIS A 328 -13.87 21.61 3.44
N GLY A 329 -14.62 22.06 2.43
CA GLY A 329 -14.54 23.43 1.91
C GLY A 329 -13.21 23.72 1.22
N VAL A 330 -12.78 24.97 1.31
CA VAL A 330 -11.48 25.43 0.80
C VAL A 330 -10.38 25.05 1.80
N ILE A 331 -9.34 24.39 1.30
CA ILE A 331 -8.18 23.99 2.11
C ILE A 331 -6.96 24.78 1.69
N ASN A 332 -6.31 25.43 2.65
CA ASN A 332 -5.03 26.11 2.46
C ASN A 332 -3.94 25.31 3.18
N ILE A 333 -3.07 24.63 2.43
CA ILE A 333 -1.99 23.81 3.00
C ILE A 333 -0.69 24.62 3.04
N TRP A 334 -0.16 24.86 4.25
CA TRP A 334 1.00 25.74 4.45
C TRP A 334 2.35 25.03 4.30
N HIS A 335 3.33 25.76 3.79
CA HIS A 335 4.72 25.35 3.72
C HIS A 335 5.51 25.90 4.91
N TRP A 336 6.13 25.00 5.67
CA TRP A 336 7.15 25.37 6.65
C TRP A 336 8.50 25.62 5.98
N ASN A 337 9.00 26.85 6.07
CA ASN A 337 10.35 27.18 5.63
C ASN A 337 11.33 27.00 6.81
N SER A 338 12.14 25.93 6.75
CA SER A 338 13.11 25.60 7.80
C SER A 338 14.29 26.57 7.91
N ILE A 339 14.54 27.39 6.89
CA ILE A 339 15.63 28.40 6.91
C ILE A 339 15.13 29.64 7.65
N ALA A 340 13.91 30.07 7.36
CA ALA A 340 13.29 31.25 7.95
C ALA A 340 12.52 30.96 9.25
N ASN A 341 12.36 29.68 9.63
CA ASN A 341 11.56 29.21 10.77
C ASN A 341 10.15 29.82 10.81
N LYS A 342 9.46 29.79 9.67
CA LYS A 342 8.10 30.32 9.57
C LYS A 342 7.28 29.63 8.48
N TYR A 343 5.96 29.68 8.63
CA TYR A 343 5.03 29.39 7.53
C TYR A 343 4.95 30.59 6.59
N GLU A 344 5.52 30.45 5.39
CA GLU A 344 5.72 31.57 4.48
C GLU A 344 4.62 31.68 3.41
N TRP A 345 4.19 30.54 2.89
CA TRP A 345 3.20 30.47 1.82
C TRP A 345 2.33 29.23 1.97
N CYS A 346 1.14 29.28 1.39
CA CYS A 346 0.25 28.12 1.26
C CYS A 346 -0.17 27.92 -0.20
N ILE A 347 -0.63 26.71 -0.47
CA ILE A 347 -1.38 26.37 -1.69
C ILE A 347 -2.85 26.22 -1.30
N LYS A 348 -3.71 26.89 -2.06
CA LYS A 348 -5.16 26.80 -1.94
C LYS A 348 -5.66 25.67 -2.84
N VAL A 349 -6.30 24.68 -2.25
CA VAL A 349 -6.86 23.52 -2.94
C VAL A 349 -8.39 23.63 -2.96
N THR A 350 -8.95 23.48 -4.15
CA THR A 350 -10.39 23.42 -4.43
C THR A 350 -10.66 22.23 -5.36
N SER A 351 -11.92 21.81 -5.55
CA SER A 351 -12.23 20.71 -6.48
C SER A 351 -11.80 21.02 -7.93
N LYS A 352 -11.79 22.29 -8.31
CA LYS A 352 -11.52 22.73 -9.68
C LYS A 352 -10.08 23.14 -9.91
N ASN A 353 -9.43 23.75 -8.93
CA ASN A 353 -8.12 24.36 -9.13
C ASN A 353 -7.23 24.30 -7.89
N VAL A 354 -5.93 24.46 -8.14
CA VAL A 354 -4.88 24.64 -7.14
C VAL A 354 -4.20 25.98 -7.42
N SER A 355 -4.16 26.89 -6.43
CA SER A 355 -3.70 28.28 -6.61
C SER A 355 -2.83 28.82 -5.47
#